data_AF-A0A2P6QJH6-F1
#
_entry.id   AF-A0A2P6QJH6-F1
#
_cell.length_a   1.000
_cell.length_b   1.000
_cell.length_c   1.000
_cell.angle_alpha   90.00
_cell.angle_beta   90.00
_cell.angle_gamma   90.00
#
_symmetry.space_group_name_H-M   'P 1'
#
loop_
_entity.id
_entity.type
_entity.pdbx_description
1 polymer ?
#
loop_
_entity_poly.entity_id
_entity_poly.type
_entity_poly.pdbx_seq_one_letter_code
_entity_poly.pdbx_strand_id
1 'polypeptide(L)'
;MGHIRQENCIILAITPANADLATSDALQLAREADPTGFRTIGVITKLDIMDRGTDASNFLLGKVVPLKLGYVGVVNCCQEGSSK
;
A
#
# COMPACT_ATOMS: atom_id res chain seq x y z
N MET A 1 7.89 8.01 14.58
CA MET A 1 6.92 6.97 14.99
C MET A 1 5.82 7.43 15.95
N GLY A 2 5.84 8.65 16.50
CA GLY A 2 4.83 9.07 17.50
C GLY A 2 3.39 9.04 17.01
N HIS A 3 3.12 9.46 15.77
CA HIS A 3 1.76 9.59 15.23
C HIS A 3 1.08 8.25 14.95
N ILE A 4 1.76 7.31 14.28
CA ILE A 4 1.14 6.04 13.85
C ILE A 4 0.88 5.05 15.01
N ARG A 5 1.46 5.28 16.19
CA ARG A 5 1.25 4.45 17.40
C ARG A 5 -0.03 4.81 18.16
N GLN A 6 -0.67 5.92 17.83
CA GLN A 6 -1.94 6.29 18.45
C GLN A 6 -3.04 5.32 17.97
N GLU A 7 -3.85 4.80 18.89
CA GLU A 7 -4.90 3.82 18.57
C GLU A 7 -5.95 4.37 17.60
N ASN A 8 -6.25 5.67 17.69
CA ASN A 8 -7.22 6.36 16.83
C ASN A 8 -6.63 6.84 15.49
N CYS A 9 -5.41 6.40 15.13
CA CYS A 9 -4.77 6.74 13.87
C CYS A 9 -4.99 5.62 12.84
N ILE A 10 -5.56 5.97 11.67
CA ILE A 10 -5.60 5.09 10.51
C ILE A 10 -4.26 5.17 9.79
N ILE A 11 -3.67 4.00 9.49
CA ILE A 11 -2.41 3.90 8.76
C ILE A 11 -2.72 3.61 7.29
N LEU A 12 -2.28 4.50 6.39
CA LEU A 12 -2.29 4.27 4.95
C LEU A 12 -0.90 3.79 4.53
N ALA A 13 -0.74 2.48 4.37
CA ALA A 13 0.52 1.87 3.97
C ALA A 13 0.63 1.86 2.43
N ILE A 14 1.32 2.85 1.87
CA ILE A 14 1.42 3.06 0.43
C ILE A 14 2.62 2.30 -0.14
N THR A 15 2.37 1.45 -1.12
CA THR A 15 3.40 0.70 -1.86
C THR A 15 3.16 0.85 -3.37
N PRO A 16 4.18 1.13 -4.19
CA PRO A 16 4.00 1.14 -5.64
C PRO A 16 3.89 -0.30 -6.18
N ALA A 17 3.10 -0.50 -7.22
CA ALA A 17 2.77 -1.82 -7.79
C ALA A 17 3.97 -2.52 -8.43
N ASN A 18 5.02 -1.77 -8.77
CA ASN A 18 6.27 -2.29 -9.31
C ASN A 18 7.28 -2.69 -8.22
N ALA A 19 6.96 -2.47 -6.94
CA ALA A 19 7.78 -2.93 -5.83
C ALA A 19 7.20 -4.21 -5.21
N ASP A 20 8.06 -5.02 -4.61
CA ASP A 20 7.63 -6.19 -3.86
C ASP A 20 6.94 -5.78 -2.55
N LEU A 21 5.70 -6.20 -2.39
CA LEU A 21 4.87 -5.89 -1.23
C LEU A 21 5.43 -6.49 0.07
N ALA A 22 6.07 -7.67 0.00
CA ALA A 22 6.60 -8.35 1.18
C ALA A 22 7.79 -7.61 1.82
N THR A 23 8.50 -6.80 1.03
CA THR A 23 9.65 -6.01 1.46
C THR A 23 9.33 -4.53 1.64
N SER A 24 8.06 -4.14 1.58
CA SER A 24 7.66 -2.75 1.70
C SER A 24 7.90 -2.20 3.12
N ASP A 25 8.76 -1.19 3.23
CA ASP A 25 9.02 -0.47 4.48
C ASP A 25 7.73 0.07 5.11
N ALA A 26 6.79 0.59 4.29
CA ALA A 26 5.52 1.11 4.76
C ALA A 26 4.70 0.04 5.51
N LEU A 27 4.67 -1.19 4.99
CA LEU A 27 3.96 -2.30 5.62
C LEU A 27 4.71 -2.85 6.85
N GLN A 28 6.04 -2.85 6.83
CA GLN A 28 6.83 -3.23 8.01
C GLN A 28 6.58 -2.28 9.18
N LEU A 29 6.66 -0.97 8.92
CA LEU A 29 6.39 0.06 9.93
C LEU A 29 4.93 0.04 10.40
N ALA A 30 3.99 -0.21 9.49
CA ALA A 30 2.59 -0.39 9.86
C ALA A 30 2.40 -1.62 10.75
N ARG A 31 3.07 -2.74 10.46
CA ARG A 31 3.00 -3.96 11.28
C ARG A 31 3.59 -3.76 12.67
N GLU A 32 4.66 -2.97 12.81
CA GLU A 32 5.22 -2.64 14.12
C GLU A 32 4.24 -1.81 14.98
N ALA A 33 3.46 -0.92 14.35
CA ALA A 33 2.49 -0.07 15.04
C ALA A 33 1.10 -0.70 15.20
N ASP A 34 0.70 -1.58 14.28
CA ASP A 34 -0.56 -2.31 14.23
C ASP A 34 -0.31 -3.78 13.80
N PRO A 35 0.16 -4.63 14.73
CA PRO A 35 0.47 -6.03 14.42
C PRO A 35 -0.72 -6.82 13.87
N THR A 36 -1.95 -6.43 14.25
CA THR A 36 -3.20 -7.09 13.85
C THR A 36 -3.73 -6.64 12.49
N GLY A 37 -3.23 -5.52 11.96
CA GLY A 37 -3.71 -4.91 10.72
C GLY A 37 -5.16 -4.43 10.78
N PHE A 38 -5.67 -4.08 11.98
CA PHE A 38 -7.08 -3.69 12.18
C PHE A 38 -7.34 -2.23 11.75
N ARG A 39 -6.31 -1.38 11.78
CA ARG A 39 -6.40 0.05 11.44
C ARG A 39 -5.45 0.44 10.32
N THR A 40 -4.97 -0.54 9.57
CA THR A 40 -4.07 -0.35 8.42
C THR A 40 -4.78 -0.69 7.13
N ILE A 41 -4.75 0.24 6.17
CA ILE A 41 -5.22 0.05 4.80
C ILE A 41 -4.00 0.03 3.89
N GLY A 42 -3.87 -1.00 3.07
CA GLY A 42 -2.84 -1.06 2.04
C GLY A 42 -3.26 -0.27 0.80
N VAL A 43 -2.37 0.55 0.27
CA VAL A 43 -2.62 1.32 -0.95
C VAL A 43 -1.59 0.96 -2.00
N ILE A 44 -2.04 0.40 -3.12
CA ILE A 44 -1.20 0.03 -4.24
C ILE A 44 -1.25 1.14 -5.29
N THR A 45 -0.13 1.83 -5.50
CA THR A 45 -0.03 2.94 -6.47
C THR A 45 0.68 2.53 -7.76
N LYS A 46 0.69 3.39 -8.78
CA LYS A 46 1.48 3.18 -10.02
C LYS A 46 1.09 1.91 -10.80
N LEU A 47 -0.18 1.50 -10.74
CA LEU A 47 -0.70 0.33 -11.46
C LEU A 47 -0.59 0.48 -13.00
N ASP A 48 -0.52 1.72 -13.48
CA ASP A 48 -0.39 2.11 -14.88
C ASP A 48 0.97 1.77 -15.51
N ILE A 49 2.04 1.72 -14.70
CA ILE A 49 3.41 1.43 -15.16
C ILE A 49 3.89 0.03 -14.76
N MET A 50 2.97 -0.89 -14.48
CA MET A 50 3.33 -2.29 -14.23
C MET A 50 3.90 -2.95 -15.50
N ASP A 51 4.85 -3.86 -15.31
CA ASP A 51 5.45 -4.62 -16.40
C ASP A 51 4.40 -5.50 -17.09
N ARG A 52 4.41 -5.51 -18.42
CA ARG A 52 3.46 -6.34 -19.19
C ARG A 52 3.65 -7.82 -18.83
N GLY A 53 2.55 -8.49 -18.54
CA GLY A 53 2.55 -9.89 -18.10
C GLY A 53 2.59 -10.06 -16.57
N THR A 54 2.62 -8.96 -15.81
CA THR A 54 2.41 -8.98 -14.36
C THR A 54 1.05 -8.40 -13.99
N ASP A 55 0.52 -8.76 -12.82
CA ASP A 55 -0.73 -8.22 -12.29
C ASP A 55 -0.66 -8.04 -10.78
N ALA A 56 -1.43 -7.06 -10.27
CA ALA A 56 -1.49 -6.76 -8.84
C ALA A 56 -2.63 -7.52 -8.11
N SER A 57 -3.26 -8.52 -8.73
CA SER A 57 -4.43 -9.18 -8.15
C SER A 57 -4.13 -9.81 -6.79
N ASN A 58 -2.96 -10.44 -6.64
CA ASN A 58 -2.53 -11.03 -5.37
C ASN A 58 -2.29 -9.97 -4.28
N PHE A 59 -1.87 -8.76 -4.65
CA PHE A 59 -1.72 -7.64 -3.72
C PHE A 59 -3.09 -7.13 -3.30
N LEU A 60 -3.96 -6.84 -4.27
CA LEU A 60 -5.30 -6.29 -4.03
C LEU A 60 -6.22 -7.25 -3.27
N LEU A 61 -6.08 -8.56 -3.50
CA LEU A 61 -6.79 -9.60 -2.76
C LEU A 61 -6.18 -9.90 -1.38
N GLY A 62 -5.09 -9.22 -0.99
CA GLY A 62 -4.44 -9.41 0.29
C GLY A 62 -3.79 -10.79 0.48
N LYS A 63 -3.47 -11.50 -0.62
CA LYS A 63 -2.91 -12.85 -0.58
C LYS A 63 -1.44 -12.89 -0.18
N VAL A 64 -0.72 -11.78 -0.36
CA VAL A 64 0.71 -11.68 -0.03
C VAL A 64 0.91 -11.23 1.42
N VAL A 65 0.37 -10.07 1.79
CA VAL A 65 0.34 -9.57 3.17
C VAL A 65 -1.10 -9.32 3.57
N PRO A 66 -1.71 -10.13 4.44
CA PRO A 66 -3.10 -9.93 4.82
C PRO A 66 -3.28 -8.72 5.74
N LEU A 67 -4.26 -7.88 5.42
CA LEU A 67 -4.74 -6.74 6.21
C LEU A 67 -6.25 -6.86 6.39
N LYS A 68 -6.79 -6.50 7.57
CA LYS A 68 -8.23 -6.65 7.83
C LYS A 68 -9.08 -5.67 7.04
N LEU A 69 -8.55 -4.47 6.76
CA LEU A 69 -9.21 -3.46 5.94
C LEU A 69 -8.93 -3.64 4.43
N GLY A 70 -8.11 -4.63 4.06
CA GLY A 70 -7.79 -4.93 2.66
C GLY A 70 -6.88 -3.91 1.99
N TYR A 71 -6.96 -3.89 0.66
CA TYR A 71 -6.13 -3.08 -0.22
C TYR A 71 -6.95 -2.29 -1.23
N VAL A 72 -6.44 -1.12 -1.60
CA VAL A 72 -7.04 -0.25 -2.63
C VAL A 72 -5.98 0.10 -3.67
N GLY A 73 -6.31 -0.12 -4.95
CA GLY A 73 -5.48 0.29 -6.09
C GLY A 73 -5.78 1.72 -6.50
N VAL A 74 -4.75 2.54 -6.69
CA VAL A 74 -4.87 3.95 -7.11
C VAL A 74 -3.89 4.26 -8.22
N VAL A 75 -4.36 4.97 -9.25
CA VAL A 75 -3.50 5.60 -10.27
C VAL A 75 -3.52 7.10 -10.01
N ASN A 76 -2.37 7.66 -9.70
CA ASN A 76 -2.23 9.11 -9.44
C ASN A 76 -1.86 9.85 -10.73
N CYS A 77 -2.10 11.16 -10.75
CA CYS A 77 -1.64 12.03 -11.83
C CYS A 77 -0.11 11.98 -11.95
N CYS A 78 0.38 11.68 -13.15
CA CYS A 78 1.81 11.70 -13.46
C CYS A 78 2.32 13.15 -13.55
N GLN A 79 3.60 13.39 -13.21
CA GLN A 79 4.22 14.73 -13.22
C GLN A 79 4.15 15.44 -14.59
N GLU A 80 4.02 14.70 -15.69
CA GLU A 80 3.85 15.26 -17.04
C GLU A 80 2.51 16.00 -17.24
N GLY A 81 1.51 15.75 -16.39
CA GLY A 81 0.20 16.43 -16.44
C GLY A 81 0.18 17.83 -15.81
N SER A 82 1.26 18.24 -15.12
CA SER A 82 1.34 19.53 -14.43
C SER A 82 1.99 20.65 -15.26
N SER A 83 2.41 20.35 -16.50
CA SER A 83 3.05 21.31 -17.43
C SER A 83 2.15 21.74 -18.59
N LYS A 84 0.82 21.70 -18.43
CA LYS A 84 -0.12 22.21 -19.44
C LYS A 84 -0.95 23.37 -18.93
#